data_AF-A0AAI9UU99-F1
#
_entry.id   AF-A0AAI9UU99-F1
#
_cell.length_a   1.000
_cell.length_b   1.000
_cell.length_c   1.000
_cell.angle_alpha   90.00
_cell.angle_beta   90.00
_cell.angle_gamma   90.00
#
_symmetry.space_group_name_H-M   'P 1'
#
loop_
_entity.id
_entity.type
_entity.pdbx_description
1 polymer ?
#
loop_
_entity_poly.entity_id
_entity_poly.type
_entity_poly.pdbx_seq_one_letter_code
_entity_poly.pdbx_strand_id
1 'polypeptide(L)'
;MKLMTGIMTAIIAFFVITSFAESEGGFMEPCKTVSLKEAFYKPCKECPRRAFYKVLAGCTALDGKPYDNELNLNLCLVNDHGKIQWRRRSGFDKSCEKCSLGKANEKNVEMTCYCAGGVNKELRMNIIDLNKQIELRGNTIWCGEEMGIASTLK
;
A
#
# COMPACT_ATOMS: atom_id res chain seq x y z
N MET A 1 -22.59 7.15 -68.39
CA MET A 1 -21.66 7.93 -67.55
C MET A 1 -21.70 7.34 -66.15
N LYS A 2 -20.54 6.95 -65.62
CA LYS A 2 -20.35 6.37 -64.28
C LYS A 2 -20.45 7.49 -63.24
N LEU A 3 -21.21 7.33 -62.16
CA LEU A 3 -21.04 8.11 -60.94
C LEU A 3 -20.94 7.15 -59.75
N MET A 4 -19.84 7.30 -59.03
CA MET A 4 -19.35 6.41 -57.97
C MET A 4 -20.14 6.61 -56.68
N THR A 5 -20.60 5.50 -56.09
CA THR A 5 -21.03 5.42 -54.69
C THR A 5 -19.79 5.40 -53.79
N GLY A 6 -19.47 6.55 -53.19
CA GLY A 6 -18.44 6.67 -52.16
C GLY A 6 -19.00 6.24 -50.81
N ILE A 7 -18.49 5.14 -50.26
CA ILE A 7 -18.83 4.65 -48.92
C ILE A 7 -17.90 5.40 -47.94
N MET A 8 -18.45 6.33 -47.15
CA MET A 8 -17.74 6.91 -46.01
C MET A 8 -17.68 5.88 -44.87
N THR A 9 -16.54 5.25 -44.68
CA THR A 9 -16.23 4.46 -43.48
C THR A 9 -15.89 5.42 -42.34
N ALA A 10 -16.80 5.58 -41.38
CA ALA A 10 -16.53 6.28 -40.13
C ALA A 10 -15.66 5.39 -39.23
N ILE A 11 -14.41 5.79 -38.99
CA ILE A 11 -13.52 5.14 -38.03
C ILE A 11 -13.91 5.63 -36.63
N ILE A 12 -14.59 4.78 -35.86
CA ILE A 12 -14.88 5.02 -34.44
C ILE A 12 -13.59 4.69 -33.68
N ALA A 13 -12.86 5.72 -33.25
CA ALA A 13 -11.73 5.58 -32.36
C ALA A 13 -12.24 5.26 -30.94
N PHE A 14 -12.17 3.99 -30.54
CA PHE A 14 -12.37 3.58 -29.15
C PHE A 14 -11.16 4.00 -28.32
N PHE A 15 -11.22 5.17 -27.70
CA PHE A 15 -10.31 5.51 -26.61
C PHE A 15 -10.70 4.66 -25.41
N VAL A 16 -9.96 3.57 -25.17
CA VAL A 16 -10.00 2.85 -23.90
C VAL A 16 -9.38 3.77 -22.86
N ILE A 17 -10.21 4.56 -22.18
CA ILE A 17 -9.78 5.31 -21.01
C ILE A 17 -9.63 4.27 -19.89
N THR A 18 -8.41 3.74 -19.72
CA THR A 18 -8.06 3.00 -18.51
C THR A 18 -8.02 4.01 -17.37
N SER A 19 -9.17 4.27 -16.76
CA SER A 19 -9.25 4.97 -15.48
C SER A 19 -8.60 4.07 -14.43
N PHE A 20 -7.35 4.33 -14.10
CA PHE A 20 -6.75 3.80 -12.88
C PHE A 20 -7.54 4.40 -11.73
N ALA A 21 -8.42 3.60 -11.12
CA ALA A 21 -9.04 3.99 -9.86
C ALA A 21 -7.90 4.20 -8.86
N GLU A 22 -7.67 5.45 -8.45
CA GLU A 22 -6.88 5.72 -7.25
C GLU A 22 -7.58 5.01 -6.09
N SER A 23 -6.82 4.20 -5.36
CA SER A 23 -7.32 3.56 -4.14
C SER A 23 -7.80 4.66 -3.19
N GLU A 24 -9.08 4.62 -2.80
CA GLU A 24 -9.68 5.62 -1.91
C GLU A 24 -9.27 5.39 -0.44
N GLY A 25 -8.51 4.33 -0.15
CA GLY A 25 -8.05 4.00 1.19
C GLY A 25 -9.19 3.56 2.10
N GLY A 26 -9.10 3.88 3.39
CA GLY A 26 -10.19 3.70 4.35
C GLY A 26 -10.28 2.32 5.00
N PHE A 27 -9.22 1.50 4.98
CA PHE A 27 -9.29 0.16 5.59
C PHE A 27 -9.66 0.17 7.07
N MET A 28 -9.39 1.23 7.83
CA MET A 28 -9.65 1.26 9.27
C MET A 28 -11.14 1.26 9.62
N GLU A 29 -12.02 1.66 8.71
CA GLU A 29 -13.47 1.58 8.96
C GLU A 29 -13.94 0.12 9.10
N PRO A 30 -13.67 -0.80 8.15
CA PRO A 30 -13.96 -2.22 8.31
C PRO A 30 -12.93 -2.96 9.19
N CYS A 31 -11.73 -2.43 9.36
CA CYS A 31 -10.68 -3.03 10.20
C CYS A 31 -10.59 -2.32 11.55
N LYS A 32 -11.36 -2.81 12.52
CA LYS A 32 -11.49 -2.17 13.85
C LYS A 32 -10.24 -2.28 14.73
N THR A 33 -9.26 -3.09 14.34
CA THR A 33 -7.96 -3.19 15.02
C THR A 33 -6.83 -3.06 14.01
N VAL A 34 -5.76 -2.38 14.43
CA VAL A 34 -4.53 -2.23 13.64
C VAL A 34 -3.31 -2.25 14.56
N SER A 35 -2.25 -2.93 14.11
CA SER A 35 -0.93 -2.87 14.74
C SER A 35 0.17 -2.87 13.68
N LEU A 36 1.35 -2.39 14.05
CA LEU A 36 2.55 -2.43 13.22
C LEU A 36 3.54 -3.39 13.84
N LYS A 37 4.05 -4.32 13.04
CA LYS A 37 5.00 -5.33 13.50
C LYS A 37 6.27 -5.27 12.67
N GLU A 38 7.40 -5.21 13.35
CA GLU A 38 8.70 -5.48 12.74
C GLU A 38 8.85 -6.99 12.52
N ALA A 39 9.22 -7.35 11.30
CA ALA A 39 9.47 -8.72 10.87
C ALA A 39 10.86 -8.80 10.22
N PHE A 40 11.36 -10.01 10.01
CA PHE A 40 12.67 -10.22 9.42
C PHE A 40 12.55 -11.09 8.17
N TYR A 41 13.27 -10.72 7.13
CA TYR A 41 13.42 -11.60 5.98
C TYR A 41 14.08 -12.91 6.42
N LYS A 42 13.71 -14.01 5.75
CA LYS A 42 14.31 -15.32 6.01
C LYS A 42 15.84 -15.19 5.90
N PRO A 43 16.61 -15.68 6.87
CA PRO A 43 18.06 -15.58 6.82
C PRO A 43 18.58 -16.28 5.56
N CYS A 44 19.44 -15.60 4.81
CA CYS A 44 20.30 -16.21 3.80
C CYS A 44 21.74 -16.25 4.29
N LYS A 45 22.49 -17.28 3.88
CA LYS A 45 23.85 -17.59 4.40
C LYS A 45 24.83 -16.42 4.33
N GLU A 46 24.66 -15.51 3.38
CA GLU A 46 25.60 -14.41 3.08
C GLU A 46 24.96 -13.03 3.18
N CYS A 47 23.79 -12.93 3.80
CA CYS A 47 23.02 -11.69 3.84
C CYS A 47 22.96 -11.12 5.25
N PRO A 48 23.12 -9.81 5.42
CA PRO A 48 22.75 -9.18 6.68
C PRO A 48 21.27 -9.40 6.95
N ARG A 49 20.92 -9.70 8.20
CA ARG A 49 19.53 -9.81 8.63
C ARG A 49 18.85 -8.46 8.42
N ARG A 50 17.86 -8.41 7.53
CA ARG A 50 17.09 -7.20 7.24
C ARG A 50 15.72 -7.28 7.89
N ALA A 51 15.39 -6.24 8.65
CA ALA A 51 14.07 -6.02 9.18
C ALA A 51 13.18 -5.34 8.12
N PHE A 52 11.87 -5.58 8.19
CA PHE A 52 10.85 -4.88 7.43
C PHE A 52 9.61 -4.71 8.30
N TYR A 53 8.69 -3.83 7.91
CA TYR A 53 7.48 -3.56 8.68
C TYR A 53 6.23 -4.10 7.97
N LYS A 54 5.34 -4.72 8.77
CA LYS A 54 4.02 -5.16 8.34
C LYS A 54 2.93 -4.45 9.12
N VAL A 55 1.84 -4.11 8.43
CA VAL A 55 0.56 -3.79 9.07
C VAL A 55 -0.16 -5.10 9.35
N LEU A 56 -0.65 -5.24 10.58
CA LEU A 56 -1.58 -6.30 10.96
C LEU A 56 -2.93 -5.65 11.26
N ALA A 57 -4.01 -6.15 10.68
CA ALA A 57 -5.33 -5.56 10.86
C ALA A 57 -6.40 -6.66 11.04
N GLY A 58 -7.32 -6.46 11.98
CA GLY A 58 -8.49 -7.33 12.15
C GLY A 58 -9.69 -6.70 11.46
N CYS A 59 -10.17 -7.34 10.40
CA CYS A 59 -11.16 -6.78 9.48
C CYS A 59 -12.43 -7.60 9.39
N THR A 60 -13.59 -6.95 9.29
CA THR A 60 -14.84 -7.61 8.92
C THR A 60 -15.05 -7.47 7.41
N ALA A 61 -15.06 -8.59 6.69
CA ALA A 61 -15.29 -8.60 5.25
C ALA A 61 -16.79 -8.44 4.91
N LEU A 62 -17.10 -8.33 3.62
CA LEU A 62 -18.50 -8.17 3.14
C LEU A 62 -19.40 -9.37 3.47
N ASP A 63 -18.82 -10.54 3.71
CA ASP A 63 -19.57 -11.73 4.16
C ASP A 63 -19.88 -11.71 5.67
N GLY A 64 -19.52 -10.63 6.37
CA GLY A 64 -19.71 -10.44 7.81
C GLY A 64 -18.73 -11.21 8.67
N LYS A 65 -17.79 -11.97 8.10
CA LYS A 65 -16.83 -12.76 8.88
C LYS A 65 -15.58 -11.94 9.22
N PRO A 66 -14.94 -12.26 10.35
CA PRO A 66 -13.73 -11.56 10.75
C PRO A 66 -12.48 -12.26 10.15
N TYR A 67 -11.54 -11.46 9.65
CA TYR A 67 -10.29 -11.88 9.03
C TYR A 67 -9.11 -11.10 9.58
N ASP A 68 -8.07 -11.82 9.96
CA ASP A 68 -6.77 -11.23 10.24
C ASP A 68 -6.03 -10.98 8.92
N ASN A 69 -5.50 -9.78 8.79
CA ASN A 69 -4.87 -9.29 7.58
C ASN A 69 -3.42 -8.87 7.85
N GLU A 70 -2.50 -9.24 6.97
CA GLU A 70 -1.11 -8.79 6.98
C GLU A 70 -0.72 -8.10 5.68
N LEU A 71 -0.15 -6.90 5.74
CA LEU A 71 0.40 -6.21 4.56
C LEU A 71 1.84 -5.78 4.79
N ASN A 72 2.74 -6.20 3.89
CA ASN A 72 4.12 -5.75 3.90
C ASN A 72 4.24 -4.34 3.33
N LEU A 73 4.63 -3.36 4.15
CA LEU A 73 4.71 -1.96 3.75
C LEU A 73 5.81 -1.67 2.72
N ASN A 74 6.81 -2.54 2.55
CA ASN A 74 7.80 -2.40 1.48
C ASN A 74 7.21 -2.52 0.07
N LEU A 75 6.04 -3.16 -0.04
CA LEU A 75 5.31 -3.24 -1.29
C LEU A 75 4.64 -1.89 -1.62
N CYS A 76 4.38 -1.06 -0.61
CA CYS A 76 3.55 0.14 -0.76
C CYS A 76 4.32 1.45 -0.60
N LEU A 77 5.47 1.44 0.07
CA LEU A 77 6.15 2.65 0.53
C LEU A 77 7.59 2.75 0.02
N VAL A 78 8.01 4.00 -0.22
CA VAL A 78 9.39 4.40 -0.50
C VAL A 78 9.84 5.49 0.47
N ASN A 79 11.15 5.54 0.76
CA ASN A 79 11.78 6.72 1.30
C ASN A 79 12.30 7.60 0.14
N ASP A 80 11.64 8.72 -0.10
CA ASP A 80 12.08 9.75 -1.04
C ASP A 80 12.83 10.86 -0.31
N HIS A 81 14.17 10.73 -0.24
CA HIS A 81 15.06 11.73 0.35
C HIS A 81 14.72 12.13 1.79
N GLY A 82 14.34 11.15 2.63
CA GLY A 82 13.92 11.38 4.01
C GLY A 82 12.46 11.77 4.12
N LYS A 83 11.61 11.43 3.15
CA LYS A 83 10.15 11.54 3.19
C LYS A 83 9.51 10.23 2.78
N ILE A 84 8.60 9.70 3.60
CA ILE A 84 7.87 8.48 3.24
C ILE A 84 6.78 8.84 2.23
N GLN A 85 6.70 8.09 1.13
CA GLN A 85 5.68 8.25 0.10
C GLN A 85 5.12 6.90 -0.35
N TRP A 86 3.88 6.93 -0.87
CA TRP A 86 3.27 5.79 -1.53
C TRP A 86 3.93 5.52 -2.88
N ARG A 87 4.53 4.33 -3.02
CA ARG A 87 5.13 3.86 -4.26
C ARG A 87 5.26 2.34 -4.24
N ARG A 88 4.89 1.71 -5.35
CA ARG A 88 4.92 0.25 -5.50
C ARG A 88 6.34 -0.31 -5.37
N ARG A 89 6.46 -1.45 -4.67
CA ARG A 89 7.65 -2.31 -4.58
C ARG A 89 8.96 -1.57 -4.31
N SER A 90 8.92 -0.56 -3.46
CA SER A 90 10.03 0.39 -3.34
C SER A 90 10.95 0.13 -2.15
N GLY A 91 10.47 -0.54 -1.10
CA GLY A 91 11.29 -0.93 0.05
C GLY A 91 11.86 0.25 0.84
N PHE A 92 10.98 1.01 1.50
CA PHE A 92 11.37 2.15 2.33
C PHE A 92 12.29 1.78 3.51
N ASP A 93 12.13 0.57 4.06
CA ASP A 93 12.90 0.00 5.17
C ASP A 93 14.43 -0.01 4.94
N LYS A 94 14.88 0.02 3.68
CA LYS A 94 16.31 0.12 3.33
C LYS A 94 16.99 1.36 3.90
N SER A 95 16.20 2.38 4.24
CA SER A 95 16.70 3.68 4.68
C SER A 95 15.78 4.34 5.72
N CYS A 96 14.84 3.58 6.29
CA CYS A 96 13.97 4.00 7.36
C CYS A 96 14.03 2.98 8.49
N GLU A 97 14.04 3.47 9.73
CA GLU A 97 14.12 2.67 10.94
C GLU A 97 13.18 3.18 12.02
N LYS A 98 12.99 2.38 13.08
CA LYS A 98 12.25 2.74 14.29
C LYS A 98 10.83 3.21 13.98
N CYS A 99 10.13 2.42 13.17
CA CYS A 99 8.75 2.72 12.84
C CYS A 99 7.79 2.34 13.98
N SER A 100 6.79 3.18 14.22
CA SER A 100 5.73 2.94 15.20
C SER A 100 4.39 3.50 14.71
N LEU A 101 3.29 2.92 15.20
CA LEU A 101 1.98 3.56 15.05
C LEU A 101 1.86 4.71 16.06
N GLY A 102 1.41 5.85 15.55
CA GLY A 102 0.97 6.99 16.34
C GLY A 102 -0.54 6.93 16.54
N LYS A 103 -1.25 7.96 16.09
CA LYS A 103 -2.70 8.06 16.20
C LYS A 103 -3.39 7.08 15.25
N ALA A 104 -4.23 6.19 15.78
CA ALA A 104 -5.09 5.31 14.99
C ALA A 104 -6.56 5.51 15.40
N ASN A 105 -7.41 5.87 14.44
CA ASN A 105 -8.87 5.95 14.54
C ASN A 105 -9.48 5.68 13.16
N GLU A 106 -10.82 5.63 13.07
CA GLU A 106 -11.54 5.26 11.85
C GLU A 106 -11.16 6.10 10.60
N LYS A 107 -10.68 7.34 10.78
CA LYS A 107 -10.31 8.22 9.67
C LYS A 107 -8.81 8.22 9.37
N ASN A 108 -7.96 8.09 10.39
CA ASN A 108 -6.52 8.26 10.27
C ASN A 108 -5.77 7.13 10.98
N VAL A 109 -4.77 6.56 10.32
CA VAL A 109 -3.83 5.60 10.91
C VAL A 109 -2.41 6.11 10.65
N GLU A 110 -1.90 6.94 11.56
CA GLU A 110 -0.58 7.53 11.44
C GLU A 110 0.51 6.53 11.81
N MET A 111 1.49 6.39 10.93
CA MET A 111 2.76 5.72 11.20
C MET A 111 3.87 6.75 11.21
N THR A 112 4.73 6.67 12.22
CA THR A 112 5.95 7.47 12.30
C THR A 112 7.17 6.59 12.07
N CYS A 113 8.20 7.10 11.39
CA CYS A 113 9.49 6.43 11.20
C CYS A 113 10.61 7.45 11.13
N TYR A 114 11.86 7.02 11.34
CA TYR A 114 13.05 7.82 11.11
C TYR A 114 13.71 7.41 9.80
N CYS A 115 13.79 8.32 8.83
CA CYS A 115 14.27 8.03 7.48
C CYS A 115 15.48 8.86 7.11
N ALA A 116 16.46 8.23 6.46
CA ALA A 116 17.67 8.89 6.01
C ALA A 116 17.37 9.86 4.87
N GLY A 117 17.84 11.10 5.00
CA GLY A 117 17.84 12.11 3.94
C GLY A 117 18.87 11.83 2.83
N GLY A 118 18.85 12.63 1.77
CA GLY A 118 19.72 12.43 0.59
C GLY A 118 21.22 12.61 0.85
N VAL A 119 21.65 13.84 1.13
CA VAL A 119 23.08 14.21 1.07
C VAL A 119 23.88 13.71 2.28
N ASN A 120 23.33 13.83 3.50
CA ASN A 120 24.04 13.51 4.74
C ASN A 120 23.55 12.22 5.42
N LYS A 121 22.54 11.55 4.84
CA LYS A 121 21.83 10.40 5.46
C LYS A 121 21.33 10.64 6.89
N GLU A 122 21.22 11.91 7.29
CA GLU A 122 20.65 12.30 8.57
C GLU A 122 19.23 11.73 8.69
N LEU A 123 18.96 11.07 9.80
CA LEU A 123 17.66 10.48 10.07
C LEU A 123 16.67 11.56 10.48
N ARG A 124 15.54 11.64 9.77
CA ARG A 124 14.46 12.58 10.04
C ARG A 124 13.18 11.84 10.36
N MET A 125 12.48 12.29 11.40
CA MET A 125 11.16 11.77 11.71
C MET A 125 10.20 12.13 10.57
N ASN A 126 9.43 11.14 10.13
CA ASN A 126 8.42 11.25 9.10
C ASN A 126 7.13 10.63 9.56
N ILE A 127 6.01 11.20 9.12
CA ILE A 127 4.67 10.72 9.43
C ILE A 127 3.97 10.41 8.11
N ILE A 128 3.30 9.27 8.04
CA ILE A 128 2.43 8.91 6.93
C ILE A 128 1.13 8.34 7.47
N ASP A 129 0.01 8.70 6.84
CA ASP A 129 -1.29 8.14 7.16
C ASP A 129 -1.55 6.92 6.27
N LEU A 130 -1.48 5.74 6.88
CA LEU A 130 -1.69 4.44 6.25
C LEU A 130 -3.13 4.27 5.73
N ASN A 131 -4.10 4.95 6.34
CA ASN A 131 -5.51 4.86 5.94
C ASN A 131 -5.79 5.56 4.61
N LYS A 132 -4.85 6.35 4.06
CA LYS A 132 -5.07 7.08 2.80
C LYS A 132 -4.99 6.23 1.53
N GLN A 133 -4.31 5.08 1.57
CA GLN A 133 -4.07 4.24 0.39
C GLN A 133 -4.18 2.76 0.69
N ILE A 134 -4.37 2.38 1.96
CA ILE A 134 -4.70 1.01 2.30
C ILE A 134 -6.23 0.89 2.37
N GLU A 135 -6.77 -0.09 1.65
CA GLU A 135 -8.20 -0.38 1.61
C GLU A 135 -8.46 -1.88 1.77
N LEU A 136 -9.69 -2.24 2.15
CA LEU A 136 -10.13 -3.63 2.19
C LEU A 136 -10.85 -3.96 0.87
N ARG A 137 -10.37 -4.97 0.12
CA ARG A 137 -11.10 -5.53 -1.05
C ARG A 137 -11.41 -6.99 -0.79
N GLY A 138 -12.71 -7.32 -0.73
CA GLY A 138 -13.16 -8.64 -0.31
C GLY A 138 -12.82 -8.85 1.17
N ASN A 139 -11.93 -9.80 1.46
CA ASN A 139 -11.45 -10.10 2.80
C ASN A 139 -9.98 -9.71 3.04
N THR A 140 -9.32 -9.11 2.03
CA THR A 140 -7.89 -8.82 2.07
C THR A 140 -7.62 -7.33 1.99
N ILE A 141 -6.65 -6.82 2.75
CA ILE A 141 -6.18 -5.43 2.64
C ILE A 141 -5.21 -5.26 1.46
N TRP A 142 -5.25 -4.09 0.82
CA TRP A 142 -4.47 -3.76 -0.38
C TRP A 142 -3.85 -2.38 -0.29
N CYS A 143 -2.78 -2.13 -1.03
CA CYS A 143 -2.26 -0.80 -1.31
C CYS A 143 -2.03 -0.65 -2.83
N GLY A 144 -2.97 0.00 -3.52
CA GLY A 144 -2.98 0.04 -4.99
C GLY A 144 -3.18 -1.36 -5.61
N GLU A 145 -2.13 -1.93 -6.19
CA GLU A 145 -2.14 -3.28 -6.81
C GLU A 145 -1.49 -4.36 -5.94
N GLU A 146 -0.88 -3.98 -4.82
CA GLU A 146 -0.20 -4.94 -3.94
C GLU A 146 -1.18 -5.44 -2.89
N MET A 147 -1.27 -6.77 -2.78
CA MET A 147 -2.21 -7.46 -1.90
C MET A 147 -1.51 -7.90 -0.61
N GLY A 148 -2.22 -7.78 0.51
CA GLY A 148 -1.86 -8.44 1.76
C GLY A 148 -2.16 -9.95 1.76
N ILE A 149 -2.12 -10.54 2.94
CA ILE A 149 -2.51 -11.92 3.19
C ILE A 149 -3.65 -11.88 4.20
N ALA A 150 -4.77 -12.52 3.87
CA ALA A 150 -5.90 -12.70 4.79
C ALA A 150 -5.93 -14.14 5.33
N SER A 151 -6.27 -14.27 6.61
CA SER A 151 -6.55 -15.56 7.25
C SER A 151 -7.78 -15.43 8.14
N THR A 152 -8.55 -16.51 8.24
CA THR A 152 -9.66 -16.57 9.21
C THR A 152 -9.11 -16.52 10.63
N LEU A 153 -9.74 -15.74 11.50
CA LEU A 153 -9.46 -15.79 12.93
C LEU A 153 -9.63 -17.23 13.44
N LYS A 154 -8.64 -17.70 14.20
CA LYS A 154 -8.68 -19.02 14.85
C LYS A 154 -9.54 -18.99 16.10
#